data_AF-A0A167Q6V6-F1
#
_entry.id   AF-A0A167Q6V6-F1
#
_cell.length_a   1.000
_cell.length_b   1.000
_cell.length_c   1.000
_cell.angle_alpha   90.00
_cell.angle_beta   90.00
_cell.angle_gamma   90.00
#
_symmetry.space_group_name_H-M   'P 1'
#
loop_
_entity.id
_entity.type
_entity.pdbx_description
1 polymer ?
#
loop_
_entity_poly.entity_id
_entity_poly.type
_entity_poly.pdbx_seq_one_letter_code
_entity_poly.pdbx_strand_id
1 'polypeptide(L)'
;DVIFAEVAQPDQARIVAFNAHSFLKNHGHAVISIKANCIDSTQPAEVVFASEVKQPQKEKFKPREQLTLGPYEHVHAIVVAQ
;
A
#
# COMPACT_ATOMS: atom_id res chain seq x y z
N ASP A 1 6.71 4.47 14.53
CA ASP A 1 6.77 3.04 14.87
C ASP A 1 6.16 2.19 13.77
N VAL A 2 4.86 2.32 13.50
CA VAL A 2 4.19 1.76 12.32
C VAL A 2 3.05 2.71 11.90
N ILE A 3 2.78 2.86 10.61
CA ILE A 3 1.51 3.34 10.06
C ILE A 3 0.75 2.14 9.50
N PHE A 4 -0.53 2.00 9.84
CA PHE A 4 -1.44 1.06 9.18
C PHE A 4 -2.43 1.85 8.32
N ALA A 5 -2.60 1.45 7.06
CA ALA A 5 -3.44 2.16 6.10
C ALA A 5 -4.47 1.23 5.45
N GLU A 6 -5.75 1.46 5.73
CA GLU A 6 -6.90 0.77 5.12
C GLU A 6 -7.84 1.76 4.42
N VAL A 7 -7.26 2.82 3.84
CA VAL A 7 -8.00 3.86 3.14
C VAL A 7 -8.34 3.38 1.74
N ALA A 8 -9.63 3.35 1.39
CA ALA A 8 -10.13 2.92 0.09
C ALA A 8 -10.25 4.10 -0.90
N GLN A 9 -9.11 4.66 -1.33
CA GLN A 9 -9.05 5.79 -2.27
C GLN A 9 -8.10 5.48 -3.43
N PRO A 10 -8.38 5.95 -4.66
CA PRO A 10 -7.48 5.76 -5.80
C PRO A 10 -6.06 6.31 -5.61
N ASP A 11 -5.89 7.33 -4.75
CA ASP A 11 -4.61 7.95 -4.44
C ASP A 11 -4.03 7.51 -3.08
N GLN A 12 -4.37 6.29 -2.62
CA GLN A 12 -3.95 5.72 -1.33
C GLN A 12 -2.44 5.84 -1.07
N ALA A 13 -1.58 5.45 -2.02
CA ALA A 13 -0.13 5.56 -1.85
C ALA A 13 0.36 6.98 -1.55
N ARG A 14 -0.24 8.00 -2.19
CA ARG A 14 0.09 9.41 -1.95
C ARG A 14 -0.32 9.85 -0.55
N ILE A 15 -1.50 9.42 -0.09
CA ILE A 15 -2.00 9.70 1.27
C ILE A 15 -1.06 9.08 2.31
N VAL A 16 -0.67 7.82 2.12
CA VAL A 16 0.25 7.12 3.04
C VAL A 16 1.60 7.83 3.10
N ALA A 17 2.17 8.18 1.94
CA ALA A 17 3.46 8.88 1.88
C ALA A 17 3.41 10.25 2.57
N PHE A 18 2.38 11.05 2.33
CA PHE A 18 2.21 12.36 2.95
C PHE A 18 2.14 12.27 4.48
N ASN A 19 1.37 11.31 5.00
CA ASN A 19 1.28 11.06 6.44
C ASN A 19 2.60 10.53 7.01
N ALA A 20 3.28 9.66 6.28
CA ALA A 20 4.56 9.13 6.72
C ALA A 20 5.64 10.20 6.83
N HIS A 21 5.75 11.09 5.85
CA HIS A 21 6.73 12.20 5.90
C HIS A 21 6.51 13.13 7.09
N SER A 22 5.28 13.23 7.58
CA SER A 22 4.91 14.12 8.69
C SER A 22 5.00 13.46 10.06
N PHE A 23 4.67 12.17 10.15
CA PHE A 23 4.40 11.50 11.44
C PHE A 23 5.17 10.19 11.65
N LEU A 24 5.70 9.57 10.59
CA LEU A 24 6.46 8.33 10.71
C LEU A 24 7.92 8.66 11.02
N LYS A 25 8.40 8.17 12.16
CA LYS A 25 9.83 8.24 12.51
C LYS A 25 10.69 7.58 11.42
N ASN A 26 11.93 8.05 11.28
CA ASN A 26 12.92 7.39 10.42
C ASN A 26 13.01 5.90 10.73
N HIS A 27 13.11 5.08 9.68
CA HIS A 27 13.12 3.61 9.76
C HIS A 27 11.83 2.99 10.33
N GLY A 28 10.75 3.77 10.47
CA GLY A 28 9.42 3.26 10.77
C GLY A 28 8.82 2.48 9.59
N HIS A 29 7.77 1.71 9.85
CA HIS A 29 7.15 0.88 8.82
C HIS A 29 5.78 1.40 8.41
N ALA A 30 5.38 1.13 7.17
CA ALA A 30 4.02 1.28 6.68
C ALA A 30 3.47 -0.10 6.31
N VAL A 31 2.27 -0.41 6.82
CA VAL A 31 1.48 -1.58 6.46
C VAL A 31 0.26 -1.09 5.70
N ILE A 32 0.18 -1.43 4.42
CA ILE A 32 -0.81 -0.88 3.49
C ILE A 32 -1.73 -2.02 3.06
N SER A 33 -3.02 -1.90 3.37
CA SER A 33 -4.07 -2.78 2.87
C SER A 33 -4.60 -2.24 1.56
N ILE A 34 -4.27 -2.92 0.47
CA ILE A 34 -4.66 -2.57 -0.89
C ILE A 34 -5.95 -3.30 -1.24
N LYS A 35 -7.00 -2.54 -1.58
CA LYS A 35 -8.27 -3.07 -2.10
C LYS A 35 -8.34 -2.74 -3.59
N ALA A 36 -7.96 -3.67 -4.47
CA ALA A 36 -7.72 -3.36 -5.88
C ALA A 36 -8.90 -2.64 -6.56
N ASN A 37 -10.12 -3.14 -6.31
CA ASN A 37 -11.34 -2.59 -6.89
C ASN A 37 -11.69 -1.16 -6.42
N CYS A 38 -11.20 -0.73 -5.26
CA CYS A 38 -11.40 0.64 -4.78
C CYS A 38 -10.43 1.63 -5.41
N ILE A 39 -9.31 1.13 -5.95
CA ILE A 39 -8.27 1.94 -6.57
C ILE A 39 -8.55 2.04 -8.07
N ASP A 40 -8.66 0.90 -8.73
CA ASP A 40 -9.00 0.82 -10.15
C ASP A 40 -9.71 -0.51 -10.44
N SER A 41 -11.03 -0.44 -10.65
CA SER A 41 -11.86 -1.60 -10.96
C SER A 41 -11.77 -2.06 -12.42
N THR A 42 -11.06 -1.33 -13.27
CA THR A 42 -10.92 -1.66 -14.70
C THR A 42 -9.69 -2.52 -14.99
N GLN A 43 -8.77 -2.62 -14.03
CA GLN A 43 -7.51 -3.33 -14.15
C GLN A 43 -7.51 -4.64 -13.36
N PRO A 44 -6.73 -5.65 -13.78
CA PRO A 44 -6.47 -6.84 -12.96
C PRO A 44 -5.83 -6.46 -11.62
N ALA A 45 -6.16 -7.18 -10.55
CA ALA A 45 -5.71 -6.87 -9.20
C ALA A 45 -4.18 -6.87 -9.09
N GLU A 46 -3.50 -7.77 -9.79
CA GLU A 46 -2.04 -7.87 -9.82
C GLU A 46 -1.38 -6.62 -10.40
N VAL A 47 -2.01 -5.99 -11.39
CA VAL A 47 -1.55 -4.74 -12.00
C VAL A 47 -1.69 -3.59 -11.01
N VAL A 48 -2.83 -3.52 -10.31
CA VAL A 48 -3.08 -2.52 -9.27
C VAL A 48 -2.08 -2.67 -8.12
N PHE A 49 -1.84 -3.90 -7.64
CA PHE A 49 -0.86 -4.18 -6.59
C PHE A 49 0.54 -3.73 -7.00
N ALA A 50 0.97 -4.07 -8.22
CA ALA A 50 2.29 -3.68 -8.73
C ALA A 50 2.44 -2.15 -8.84
N SER A 51 1.35 -1.44 -9.20
CA SER A 51 1.33 0.03 -9.23
C SER A 51 1.47 0.62 -7.82
N GLU A 52 0.67 0.14 -6.87
CA GLU A 52 0.67 0.62 -5.49
C GLU A 52 1.96 0.30 -4.73
N VAL A 53 2.69 -0.76 -5.09
CA VAL A 53 4.03 -1.01 -4.54
C VAL A 53 5.08 -0.04 -5.10
N LYS A 54 4.95 0.36 -6.37
CA LYS A 54 5.90 1.27 -7.03
C LYS A 54 5.76 2.72 -6.57
N GLN A 55 4.58 3.13 -6.09
CA GLN A 55 4.36 4.50 -5.65
C GLN A 55 5.16 4.88 -4.37
N PRO A 56 5.08 4.13 -3.26
CA PRO A 56 5.89 4.38 -2.07
C PRO A 56 7.40 4.35 -2.33
N GLN A 57 7.86 3.54 -3.30
CA GLN A 57 9.28 3.52 -3.70
C GLN A 57 9.78 4.88 -4.18
N LYS A 58 8.93 5.68 -4.84
CA LYS A 58 9.25 7.06 -5.24
C LYS A 58 9.37 7.99 -4.03
N GLU A 59 8.74 7.62 -2.92
CA GLU A 59 8.65 8.36 -1.66
C GLU A 59 9.66 7.87 -0.62
N LYS A 60 10.74 7.21 -1.07
CA LYS A 60 11.85 6.67 -0.27
C LYS A 60 11.50 5.47 0.62
N PHE A 61 10.32 4.87 0.47
CA PHE A 61 10.01 3.60 1.10
C PHE A 61 10.67 2.44 0.37
N LYS A 62 11.09 1.43 1.13
CA LYS A 62 11.58 0.14 0.66
C LYS A 62 10.53 -0.92 0.98
N PRO A 63 9.82 -1.47 -0.02
CA PRO A 63 8.95 -2.61 0.17
C PRO A 63 9.74 -3.79 0.75
N ARG A 64 9.16 -4.46 1.74
CA ARG A 64 9.74 -5.60 2.45
C ARG A 64 9.03 -6.89 2.11
N GLU A 65 7.70 -6.84 2.11
CA GLU A 65 6.87 -8.01 1.91
C GLU A 65 5.55 -7.59 1.25
N GLN A 66 5.02 -8.46 0.40
CA GLN A 66 3.68 -8.36 -0.15
C GLN A 66 3.01 -9.73 0.01
N LEU A 67 1.80 -9.74 0.54
CA LEU A 67 1.00 -10.94 0.70
C LEU A 67 -0.41 -10.69 0.17
N THR A 68 -0.87 -11.53 -0.75
CA THR A 68 -2.28 -11.56 -1.15
C THR A 68 -3.09 -12.29 -0.08
N LEU A 69 -4.31 -11.82 0.19
CA LEU A 69 -5.15 -12.37 1.26
C LEU A 69 -6.04 -13.54 0.83
N GLY A 70 -5.74 -14.17 -0.31
CA GLY A 70 -6.39 -15.41 -0.71
C GLY A 70 -6.07 -16.52 0.30
N PRO A 71 -7.06 -17.26 0.85
CA PRO A 71 -8.44 -17.47 0.36
C PRO A 71 -9.53 -16.57 0.94
N TYR A 72 -9.22 -15.65 1.86
CA TYR A 72 -10.22 -14.85 2.56
C TYR A 72 -10.76 -13.71 1.71
N GLU A 73 -9.87 -13.06 0.96
CA GLU A 73 -10.19 -11.87 0.16
C GLU A 73 -9.37 -11.88 -1.15
N HIS A 74 -10.03 -12.15 -2.27
CA HIS A 74 -9.36 -12.44 -3.56
C HIS A 74 -8.75 -11.21 -4.26
N VAL A 75 -9.23 -10.01 -3.96
CA VAL A 75 -8.77 -8.75 -4.58
C VAL A 75 -8.04 -7.83 -3.59
N HIS A 76 -7.54 -8.43 -2.51
CA HIS A 76 -6.85 -7.74 -1.44
C HIS A 76 -5.40 -8.21 -1.29
N ALA A 77 -4.52 -7.25 -0.99
CA ALA A 77 -3.14 -7.52 -0.64
C ALA A 77 -2.69 -6.63 0.52
N ILE A 78 -1.80 -7.14 1.36
CA ILE A 78 -1.07 -6.37 2.35
C ILE A 78 0.34 -6.15 1.83
N VAL A 79 0.82 -4.91 1.91
CA VAL A 79 2.20 -4.54 1.63
C VAL A 79 2.83 -3.96 2.89
N VAL A 80 4.00 -4.48 3.26
CA VAL A 80 4.83 -3.91 4.32
C VAL A 80 6.00 -3.18 3.67
N ALA A 81 6.23 -1.93 4.05
CA ALA A 81 7.32 -1.09 3.55
C ALA A 81 8.01 -0.34 4.70
N GLN A 82 9.27 0.07 4.50
CA GLN A 82 10.09 0.81 5.47
C GLN A 82 10.83 1.97 4.84
#